data_AF-A0A9C8DG06-F1
#
_entry.id   AF-A0A9C8DG06-F1
#
_cell.length_a   1.000
_cell.length_b   1.000
_cell.length_c   1.000
_cell.angle_alpha   90.00
_cell.angle_beta   90.00
_cell.angle_gamma   90.00
#
_symmetry.space_group_name_H-M   'P 1'
#
loop_
_entity.id
_entity.type
_entity.pdbx_description
1 polymer ?
#
loop_
_entity_poly.entity_id
_entity_poly.type
_entity_poly.pdbx_seq_one_letter_code
_entity_poly.pdbx_strand_id
1 'polypeptide(L)' 'MHWRCTMNRLSITVDPKLLEESKRLAGVKTKREAVELALRDFVRSHRMQELAELEGSDLVDMSPADLRRWREAGAG' A
#
# COMPACT_ATOMS: atom_id res chain seq x y z
N MET A 1 -7.03 23.07 -0.23
CA MET A 1 -6.19 22.63 0.90
C MET A 1 -4.85 22.19 0.34
N HIS A 2 -3.80 22.99 0.48
CA HIS A 2 -2.49 22.70 -0.09
C HIS A 2 -1.72 21.79 0.88
N TRP A 3 -1.87 20.48 0.74
CA TRP A 3 -1.03 19.54 1.49
C TRP A 3 0.39 19.61 0.91
N ARG A 4 1.23 20.47 1.48
CA ARG A 4 2.67 20.40 1.22
C ARG A 4 3.14 19.12 1.88
N CYS A 5 3.39 18.08 1.10
CA CYS A 5 4.20 16.94 1.54
C CYS A 5 5.62 17.43 1.79
N THR A 6 5.86 18.08 2.93
CA THR A 6 7.21 18.38 3.39
C THR A 6 7.80 17.08 3.90
N MET A 7 8.74 16.51 3.15
CA MET A 7 9.56 15.40 3.64
C MET A 7 10.28 15.85 4.92
N ASN A 8 9.93 15.24 6.05
CA ASN A 8 10.53 15.56 7.34
C ASN A 8 11.85 14.79 7.50
N ARG A 9 12.85 15.43 8.13
CA ARG A 9 14.12 14.75 8.46
C ARG A 9 13.92 13.95 9.74
N LEU A 10 14.23 12.66 9.69
CA LEU A 10 14.12 11.76 10.82
C LEU A 10 15.48 11.14 11.15
N SER A 11 15.79 11.00 12.44
CA SER A 11 16.92 10.22 12.92
C SER A 11 16.40 8.94 13.57
N ILE A 12 16.78 7.79 13.02
CA ILE A 12 16.46 6.47 13.55
C ILE A 12 17.71 5.59 13.55
N THR A 13 17.78 4.69 14.52
CA THR A 13 18.80 3.63 14.55
C THR A 13 18.24 2.41 13.85
N VAL A 14 18.96 1.90 12.85
CA VAL A 14 18.55 0.74 12.02
C VAL A 14 19.77 -0.15 11.85
N ASP A 15 19.55 -1.47 11.78
CA ASP A 15 20.62 -2.42 11.46
C ASP A 15 21.22 -2.08 10.07
N PRO A 16 22.52 -1.75 10.00
CA PRO A 16 23.17 -1.41 8.74
C PRO A 16 23.19 -2.57 7.74
N LYS A 17 23.22 -3.83 8.20
CA LYS A 17 23.22 -4.99 7.29
C LYS A 17 21.86 -5.15 6.62
N LEU A 18 20.78 -5.04 7.39
CA LEU A 18 19.42 -5.06 6.86
C LEU A 18 19.21 -3.93 5.85
N LEU A 19 19.70 -2.72 6.16
CA LEU A 19 19.52 -1.57 5.27
C LEU A 19 20.26 -1.74 3.93
N GLU A 20 21.47 -2.30 3.95
CA GLU A 20 22.22 -2.59 2.72
C GLU A 20 21.60 -3.76 1.93
N GLU A 21 21.09 -4.78 2.61
CA GLU A 21 20.31 -5.86 1.98
C GLU A 21 19.08 -5.29 1.26
N SER A 22 18.29 -4.48 1.96
CA SER A 22 17.09 -3.83 1.40
C SER A 22 17.45 -2.96 0.19
N LYS A 23 18.56 -2.22 0.23
CA LYS A 23 19.02 -1.45 -0.94
C LYS A 23 19.34 -2.35 -2.13
N ARG A 24 20.01 -3.48 -1.90
CA ARG A 24 20.37 -4.43 -2.95
C ARG A 24 19.13 -5.08 -3.58
N LEU A 25 18.19 -5.55 -2.75
CA LEU A 25 16.94 -6.16 -3.20
C LEU A 25 16.04 -5.15 -3.94
N ALA A 26 15.96 -3.92 -3.46
CA ALA A 26 15.18 -2.86 -4.09
C ALA A 26 15.86 -2.21 -5.30
N GLY A 27 17.15 -2.47 -5.54
CA GLY A 27 17.92 -1.84 -6.62
C GLY A 27 18.12 -0.32 -6.46
N VAL A 28 18.10 0.19 -5.23
CA VAL A 28 18.18 1.64 -4.95
C VAL A 28 19.55 2.07 -4.43
N LYS A 29 19.89 3.34 -4.65
CA LYS A 29 21.22 3.87 -4.29
C LYS A 29 21.27 4.40 -2.87
N THR A 30 20.16 4.94 -2.36
CA THR A 30 20.14 5.65 -1.08
C THR A 30 19.38 4.90 0.02
N LYS A 31 19.84 5.09 1.26
CA LYS A 31 19.16 4.59 2.47
C LYS A 31 17.73 5.10 2.57
N ARG A 32 17.51 6.37 2.21
CA ARG A 32 16.19 7.00 2.21
C ARG A 32 15.22 6.30 1.26
N GLU A 33 15.65 5.99 0.04
CA GLU A 33 14.81 5.29 -0.94
C GLU A 33 14.44 3.88 -0.46
N ALA A 34 15.39 3.16 0.12
CA ALA A 34 15.12 1.81 0.65
C ALA A 34 14.08 1.86 1.77
N VAL A 35 14.22 2.82 2.70
CA VAL A 35 13.26 3.01 3.80
C VAL A 35 11.88 3.42 3.27
N GLU A 36 11.83 4.38 2.35
CA GLU A 36 10.57 4.85 1.76
C GLU A 36 9.82 3.71 1.04
N LEU A 37 10.55 2.90 0.26
CA LEU A 37 9.97 1.77 -0.46
C LEU A 37 9.44 0.71 0.50
N ALA A 38 10.24 0.33 1.50
CA ALA A 38 9.84 -0.65 2.51
C ALA A 38 8.57 -0.20 3.28
N LEU A 39 8.47 1.08 3.62
CA LEU A 39 7.29 1.62 4.29
C LEU A 39 6.05 1.62 3.40
N ARG A 40 6.19 1.94 2.11
CA ARG A 40 5.08 1.87 1.15
C ARG A 40 4.60 0.44 0.96
N ASP A 41 5.53 -0.50 0.83
CA ASP A 41 5.20 -1.91 0.67
C ASP A 41 4.53 -2.46 1.92
N PHE A 42 4.99 -2.08 3.12
CA PHE A 42 4.35 -2.45 4.38
C PHE A 42 2.91 -1.93 4.48
N VAL A 43 2.67 -0.66 4.17
CA VAL A 43 1.31 -0.09 4.19
C VAL A 43 0.43 -0.77 3.15
N ARG A 44 0.97 -1.04 1.95
CA ARG A 44 0.25 -1.73 0.89
C ARG A 44 -0.12 -3.15 1.29
N SER A 45 0.82 -3.92 1.85
CA SER A 45 0.56 -5.29 2.29
C SER A 45 -0.48 -5.34 3.40
N HIS A 46 -0.41 -4.41 4.36
CA HIS A 46 -1.37 -4.37 5.45
C HIS A 46 -2.78 -4.01 4.96
N ARG A 47 -2.92 -3.03 4.05
CA ARG A 47 -4.22 -2.70 3.46
C ARG A 47 -4.80 -3.84 2.63
N MET A 48 -3.95 -4.59 1.93
CA MET A 48 -4.39 -5.78 1.20
C MET A 48 -4.87 -6.88 2.16
N GLN A 49 -4.23 -7.04 3.31
CA GLN A 49 -4.69 -7.97 4.36
C GLN A 49 -6.02 -7.54 4.95
N GLU A 50 -6.21 -6.25 5.26
CA GLU A 50 -7.51 -5.73 5.73
C GLU A 50 -8.63 -5.99 4.71
N LEU A 51 -8.34 -5.82 3.41
CA LEU A 51 -9.29 -6.16 2.35
C LEU A 51 -9.58 -7.67 2.27
N ALA A 52 -8.58 -8.52 2.49
CA ALA A 52 -8.77 -9.97 2.53
C ALA A 52 -9.57 -10.40 3.75
N GLU A 53 -9.44 -9.72 4.89
CA GLU A 53 -10.28 -9.95 6.09
C GLU A 53 -11.74 -9.56 5.85
N LEU A 54 -11.99 -8.64 4.93
CA LEU A 54 -13.34 -8.29 4.48
C LEU A 54 -13.92 -9.31 3.49
N GLU A 55 -13.10 -10.24 2.96
CA GLU A 55 -13.58 -11.34 2.11
C GLU A 55 -14.46 -12.29 2.94
N GLY A 56 -15.76 -12.33 2.64
CA GLY A 56 -16.76 -13.06 3.41
C GLY A 56 -17.52 -12.23 4.45
N SER A 57 -17.23 -10.94 4.57
CA SER A 57 -18.12 -10.00 5.25
C SER A 57 -19.27 -9.58 4.30
N ASP A 58 -20.49 -9.41 4.83
CA ASP A 58 -21.64 -8.83 4.11
C ASP A 58 -21.47 -7.31 3.87
N LEU A 59 -20.23 -6.87 3.58
CA LEU A 59 -19.86 -5.47 3.39
C LEU A 59 -20.61 -4.84 2.21
N VAL A 60 -21.04 -5.67 1.26
CA VAL A 60 -21.80 -5.24 0.09
C VAL A 60 -23.15 -5.95 0.09
N ASP A 61 -24.21 -5.18 0.35
CA ASP A 61 -25.60 -5.62 0.21
C ASP A 61 -26.02 -5.53 -1.28
N MET A 62 -25.37 -6.34 -2.12
CA MET A 62 -25.73 -6.47 -3.54
C MET A 62 -25.69 -7.93 -3.95
N SER A 63 -26.79 -8.41 -4.55
CA SER A 63 -26.78 -9.75 -5.14
C SER A 63 -25.91 -9.79 -6.40
N PRO A 64 -25.48 -10.97 -6.85
CA PRO A 64 -24.81 -11.13 -8.14
C PRO A 64 -25.62 -10.58 -9.33
N ALA A 65 -26.95 -10.51 -9.22
CA ALA A 65 -27.81 -9.91 -10.24
C ALA A 65 -27.74 -8.37 -10.21
N ASP A 66 -27.71 -7.76 -9.03
CA ASP A 66 -27.54 -6.31 -8.86
C ASP A 66 -26.19 -5.85 -9.42
N LEU A 67 -25.12 -6.60 -9.13
CA LEU A 67 -23.78 -6.35 -9.64
C LEU A 67 -23.70 -6.41 -11.17
N ARG A 68 -24.37 -7.40 -11.79
CA ARG A 68 -24.44 -7.52 -13.25
C ARG A 68 -25.13 -6.31 -13.88
N ARG A 69 -26.30 -5.93 -13.34
CA ARG A 69 -27.04 -4.75 -13.81
C ARG A 69 -26.22 -3.47 -13.74
N TRP A 70 -25.46 -3.27 -12.65
CA TRP A 70 -24.63 -2.08 -12.48
C TRP A 70 -23.49 -2.02 -13.51
N ARG A 71 -22.86 -3.15 -13.83
CA ARG A 71 -21.80 -3.25 -14.83
C ARG A 71 -22.31 -2.96 -16.25
N GLU A 72 -23.50 -3.44 -16.58
CA GLU A 72 -24.15 -3.22 -17.87
C GLU A 72 -24.62 -1.77 -18.03
N ALA A 73 -25.14 -1.16 -16.96
CA ALA A 73 -25.57 0.23 -16.95
C ALA A 73 -24.42 1.25 -17.03
N GLY A 74 -23.22 0.89 -16.54
CA GLY A 74 -22.02 1.75 -16.59
C GLY A 74 -21.18 1.63 -17.87
N ALA A 75 -21.56 0.74 -18.80
CA ALA A 75 -20.84 0.50 -20.06
C ALA A 75 -21.45 1.24 -21.27
N GLY A 76 -22.15 2.36 -21.02
CA GLY A 76 -22.75 3.24 -22.03
C GLY A 76 -21.99 4.54 -22.19
#